data_AF-Q898L0-F1
#
_entry.id   AF-Q898L0-F1
#
_cell.length_a   1.000
_cell.length_b   1.000
_cell.length_c   1.000
_cell.angle_alpha   90.00
_cell.angle_beta   90.00
_cell.angle_gamma   90.00
#
_symmetry.space_group_name_H-M   'P 1'
#
loop_
_entity.id
_entity.type
_entity.pdbx_description
1 polymer ?
#
loop_
_entity_poly.entity_id
_entity_poly.type
_entity_poly.pdbx_seq_one_letter_code
_entity_poly.pdbx_strand_id
1 'polypeptide(L)'
;MAVTHKGKTWTKLVNISDEILDVKIFKNKIAILTDKKAMISNNCGISWSTIDVPSKSRMIGLGANNAVIVLSDEGLFQRKGTSWASFYTPLNNILGFKFNGKHLVTYNSNSVALLDTDINKWLSVNTSLEILDVLQTTNFKGDCNFYVNLKDGSLYKLNKGGDSIDCNEKMTLPQDGELATIISGLDNEVYYIMIPLQEWKPIEGLVQ
;
A
#
# COMPACT_ATOMS: atom_id res chain seq x y z
N MET A 1 9.07 -12.00 -10.56
CA MET A 1 9.09 -12.20 -12.04
C MET A 1 8.92 -10.83 -12.69
N ALA A 2 9.41 -10.63 -13.92
CA ALA A 2 9.09 -9.44 -14.72
C ALA A 2 8.19 -9.82 -15.90
N VAL A 3 7.21 -8.95 -16.18
CA VAL A 3 6.35 -9.05 -17.34
C VAL A 3 7.04 -8.44 -18.54
N THR A 4 7.10 -9.18 -19.63
CA THR A 4 7.38 -8.64 -20.97
C THR A 4 6.13 -8.82 -21.85
N HIS A 5 5.96 -7.97 -22.86
CA HIS A 5 4.85 -8.06 -23.82
C HIS A 5 3.42 -8.07 -23.19
N LYS A 6 3.15 -7.18 -22.21
CA LYS A 6 1.81 -7.01 -21.59
C LYS A 6 1.23 -8.29 -20.99
N GLY A 7 2.04 -9.09 -20.30
CA GLY A 7 1.61 -10.28 -19.55
C GLY A 7 1.74 -11.59 -20.32
N LYS A 8 2.16 -11.54 -21.60
CA LYS A 8 2.29 -12.73 -22.45
C LYS A 8 3.52 -13.57 -22.13
N THR A 9 4.60 -12.94 -21.68
CA THR A 9 5.85 -13.63 -21.37
C THR A 9 6.41 -13.18 -20.02
N TRP A 10 7.00 -14.12 -19.30
CA TRP A 10 7.49 -13.92 -17.94
C TRP A 10 8.93 -14.36 -17.83
N THR A 11 9.76 -13.49 -17.23
CA THR A 11 11.18 -13.80 -16.97
C THR A 11 11.44 -13.80 -15.47
N LYS A 12 12.16 -14.82 -15.00
CA LYS A 12 12.66 -14.87 -13.62
C LYS A 12 13.77 -13.82 -13.47
N LEU A 13 13.61 -12.91 -12.50
CA LEU A 13 14.57 -11.82 -12.26
C LEU A 13 15.65 -12.17 -11.22
N VAL A 14 15.30 -13.01 -10.25
CA VAL A 14 16.15 -13.29 -9.09
C VAL A 14 15.81 -14.66 -8.50
N ASN A 15 16.81 -15.34 -7.97
CA ASN A 15 16.65 -16.56 -7.18
C ASN A 15 16.63 -16.19 -5.70
N ILE A 16 15.53 -16.48 -5.01
CA ILE A 16 15.36 -16.23 -3.58
C ILE A 16 15.01 -17.55 -2.93
N SER A 17 15.80 -17.94 -1.94
CA SER A 17 15.60 -19.15 -1.12
C SER A 17 14.90 -18.88 0.20
N ASP A 18 14.93 -17.62 0.65
CA ASP A 18 14.29 -17.13 1.87
C ASP A 18 12.78 -16.93 1.64
N GLU A 19 11.96 -17.00 2.69
CA GLU A 19 10.52 -16.77 2.61
C GLU A 19 10.24 -15.31 2.23
N ILE A 20 9.45 -15.08 1.18
CA ILE A 20 9.08 -13.72 0.74
C ILE A 20 7.87 -13.27 1.53
N LEU A 21 8.03 -12.17 2.28
CA LEU A 21 6.97 -11.59 3.10
C LEU A 21 6.19 -10.49 2.37
N ASP A 22 6.89 -9.69 1.57
CA ASP A 22 6.26 -8.59 0.83
C ASP A 22 7.08 -8.22 -0.42
N VAL A 23 6.41 -7.69 -1.44
CA VAL A 23 7.04 -7.20 -2.67
C VAL A 23 6.44 -5.85 -3.03
N LYS A 24 7.29 -4.84 -3.12
CA LYS A 24 6.89 -3.49 -3.52
C LYS A 24 7.56 -3.06 -4.81
N ILE A 25 6.77 -2.45 -5.69
CA ILE A 25 7.25 -1.84 -6.92
C ILE A 25 6.94 -0.34 -6.86
N PHE A 26 7.92 0.48 -7.22
CA PHE A 26 7.74 1.92 -7.38
C PHE A 26 8.58 2.41 -8.55
N LYS A 27 7.91 2.80 -9.66
CA LYS A 27 8.56 3.13 -10.94
C LYS A 27 9.45 1.98 -11.41
N ASN A 28 10.74 2.24 -11.63
CA ASN A 28 11.76 1.25 -12.02
C ASN A 28 12.39 0.51 -10.84
N LYS A 29 11.90 0.72 -9.61
CA LYS A 29 12.43 0.10 -8.40
C LYS A 29 11.58 -1.07 -7.95
N ILE A 30 12.25 -2.09 -7.44
CA ILE A 30 11.64 -3.29 -6.88
C ILE A 30 12.30 -3.55 -5.54
N ALA A 31 11.49 -3.75 -4.49
CA ALA A 31 11.91 -4.23 -3.20
C ALA A 31 11.22 -5.56 -2.93
N ILE A 32 11.99 -6.52 -2.44
CA ILE A 32 11.51 -7.80 -1.97
C ILE A 32 11.95 -7.91 -0.52
N LEU A 33 10.99 -7.98 0.39
CA LEU A 33 11.22 -8.26 1.80
C LEU A 33 11.16 -9.78 2.02
N THR A 34 12.16 -10.30 2.70
CA THR A 34 12.18 -11.67 3.20
C THR A 34 12.17 -11.68 4.73
N ASP A 35 12.00 -12.85 5.32
CA ASP A 35 12.14 -13.12 6.76
C ASP A 35 13.48 -12.65 7.38
N LYS A 36 14.52 -12.43 6.58
CA LYS A 36 15.88 -12.09 7.03
C LYS A 36 16.38 -10.72 6.56
N LYS A 37 15.98 -10.29 5.36
CA LYS A 37 16.60 -9.13 4.68
C LYS A 37 15.67 -8.52 3.66
N ALA A 38 16.04 -7.36 3.12
CA ALA A 38 15.41 -6.81 1.93
C ALA A 38 16.37 -6.78 0.75
N MET A 39 15.88 -7.18 -0.42
CA MET A 39 16.56 -7.08 -1.70
C MET A 39 15.98 -5.92 -2.49
N ILE A 40 16.82 -4.97 -2.90
CA ILE A 40 16.40 -3.76 -3.63
C ILE A 40 17.11 -3.69 -4.97
N SER A 41 16.32 -3.59 -6.04
CA SER A 41 16.74 -3.24 -7.38
C SER A 41 16.29 -1.82 -7.71
N ASN A 42 17.17 -1.02 -8.30
CA ASN A 42 16.85 0.33 -8.81
C ASN A 42 16.71 0.39 -10.34
N ASN A 43 16.75 -0.76 -11.02
CA ASN A 43 16.81 -0.87 -12.48
C ASN A 43 16.00 -2.07 -13.01
N CYS A 44 14.73 -2.16 -12.60
CA CYS A 44 13.77 -3.17 -13.09
C CYS A 44 14.21 -4.64 -12.90
N GLY A 45 15.04 -4.90 -11.89
CA GLY A 45 15.50 -6.24 -11.53
C GLY A 45 16.80 -6.66 -12.21
N ILE A 46 17.48 -5.77 -12.95
CA ILE A 46 18.76 -6.06 -13.61
C ILE A 46 19.87 -6.29 -12.59
N SER A 47 19.94 -5.47 -11.54
CA SER A 47 20.88 -5.66 -10.44
C SER A 47 20.23 -5.43 -9.08
N TRP A 48 20.77 -6.11 -8.06
CA TRP A 48 20.20 -6.16 -6.72
C TRP A 48 21.24 -5.82 -5.68
N SER A 49 20.80 -5.07 -4.68
CA SER A 49 21.51 -4.83 -3.43
C SER A 49 20.74 -5.50 -2.29
N THR A 50 21.44 -5.93 -1.26
CA THR A 50 20.83 -6.54 -0.06
C THR A 50 21.08 -5.64 1.13
N ILE A 51 20.07 -5.53 1.98
CA ILE A 51 20.06 -4.64 3.13
C ILE A 51 19.46 -5.39 4.31
N ASP A 52 20.06 -5.27 5.48
CA ASP A 52 19.46 -5.77 6.71
C ASP A 52 18.20 -4.97 7.03
N VAL A 53 17.24 -5.59 7.70
CA VAL A 53 15.96 -4.99 8.10
C VAL A 53 15.77 -5.14 9.60
N PRO A 54 14.94 -4.30 10.25
CA PRO A 54 14.55 -4.52 11.64
C PRO A 54 13.99 -5.92 11.86
N SER A 55 14.14 -6.45 13.08
CA SER A 55 13.62 -7.79 13.40
C SER A 55 12.09 -7.85 13.21
N LYS A 56 11.57 -9.01 12.79
CA LYS A 56 10.12 -9.23 12.57
C LYS A 56 9.48 -8.20 11.63
N SER A 57 10.22 -7.77 10.61
CA SER A 57 9.69 -6.96 9.52
C SER A 57 8.71 -7.77 8.69
N ARG A 58 7.55 -7.19 8.34
CA ARG A 58 6.49 -7.86 7.59
C ARG A 58 5.93 -7.11 6.39
N MET A 59 6.24 -5.82 6.24
CA MET A 59 5.89 -5.06 5.03
C MET A 59 6.98 -4.09 4.64
N ILE A 60 7.11 -3.80 3.34
CA ILE A 60 8.10 -2.87 2.80
C ILE A 60 7.48 -1.85 1.84
N GLY A 61 7.97 -0.62 1.92
CA GLY A 61 7.55 0.52 1.14
C GLY A 61 8.72 1.13 0.40
N LEU A 62 8.47 1.55 -0.85
CA LEU A 62 9.42 2.28 -1.68
C LEU A 62 8.87 3.65 -2.07
N GLY A 63 9.75 4.64 -2.11
CA GLY A 63 9.43 6.00 -2.54
C GLY A 63 10.47 6.65 -3.43
N ALA A 64 10.26 7.95 -3.68
CA ALA A 64 11.25 8.80 -4.34
C ALA A 64 12.56 8.85 -3.54
N ASN A 65 13.67 9.21 -4.19
CA ASN A 65 14.99 9.40 -3.55
C ASN A 65 15.51 8.18 -2.76
N ASN A 66 15.12 6.97 -3.15
CA ASN A 66 15.48 5.71 -2.48
C ASN A 66 14.97 5.64 -1.03
N ALA A 67 13.89 6.35 -0.71
CA ALA A 67 13.19 6.17 0.55
C ALA A 67 12.70 4.72 0.66
N VAL A 68 13.09 4.07 1.76
CA VAL A 68 12.63 2.73 2.14
C VAL A 68 12.00 2.84 3.52
N ILE A 69 10.78 2.33 3.63
CA ILE A 69 10.03 2.23 4.89
C ILE A 69 9.73 0.76 5.13
N VAL A 70 9.84 0.30 6.36
CA VAL A 70 9.49 -1.06 6.76
C VAL A 70 8.58 -1.01 7.97
N LEU A 71 7.55 -1.85 7.96
CA LEU A 71 6.75 -2.13 9.15
C LEU A 71 7.22 -3.44 9.76
N SER A 72 7.50 -3.40 11.05
CA SER A 72 7.79 -4.56 11.88
C SER A 72 6.82 -4.62 13.07
N ASP A 73 6.92 -5.67 13.87
CA ASP A 73 6.15 -5.78 15.12
C ASP A 73 6.50 -4.68 16.14
N GLU A 74 7.70 -4.09 16.04
CA GLU A 74 8.14 -2.99 16.91
C GLU A 74 7.68 -1.61 16.42
N GLY A 75 7.10 -1.54 15.22
CA GLY A 75 6.59 -0.31 14.61
C GLY A 75 7.17 -0.03 13.23
N LEU A 76 7.03 1.23 12.82
CA LEU A 76 7.43 1.70 11.49
C LEU A 76 8.86 2.25 11.54
N PHE A 77 9.68 1.90 10.55
CA PHE A 77 11.07 2.33 10.45
C PHE A 77 11.35 2.90 9.06
N GLN A 78 12.15 3.97 9.01
CA GLN A 78 12.65 4.54 7.76
C GLN A 78 14.17 4.35 7.68
N ARG A 79 14.64 3.94 6.51
CA ARG A 79 16.07 3.84 6.26
C ARG A 79 16.71 5.23 6.11
N LYS A 80 17.82 5.46 6.81
CA LYS A 80 18.65 6.67 6.76
C LYS A 80 20.10 6.27 6.44
N GLY A 81 20.47 6.32 5.15
CA GLY A 81 21.76 5.80 4.71
C GLY A 81 21.86 4.29 4.95
N THR A 82 22.76 3.87 5.85
CA THR A 82 22.96 2.46 6.21
C THR A 82 22.20 2.03 7.47
N SER A 83 21.60 2.95 8.22
CA SER A 83 20.87 2.64 9.46
C SER A 83 19.35 2.74 9.31
N TRP A 84 18.65 2.18 10.29
CA TRP A 84 17.20 2.32 10.44
C TRP A 84 16.89 3.25 11.60
N ALA A 85 15.95 4.16 11.38
CA ALA A 85 15.43 5.05 12.41
C ALA A 85 13.93 4.79 12.56
N SER A 86 13.43 4.75 13.81
CA SER A 86 12.00 4.70 14.06
C SER A 86 11.31 5.88 13.39
N PHE A 87 10.21 5.59 12.71
CA PHE A 87 9.40 6.58 11.99
C PHE A 87 8.08 6.77 12.73
N TYR A 88 7.89 7.97 13.28
CA TYR A 88 6.73 8.28 14.10
C TYR A 88 5.43 8.18 13.29
N THR A 89 4.39 7.64 13.93
CA THR A 89 2.99 7.56 13.48
C THR A 89 2.11 7.64 14.73
N PRO A 90 0.95 8.30 14.66
CA PRO A 90 0.06 8.45 15.82
C PRO A 90 -0.68 7.16 16.19
N LEU A 91 -0.62 6.14 15.33
CA LEU A 91 -1.30 4.86 15.53
C LEU A 91 -0.40 3.83 16.21
N ASN A 92 -0.97 3.11 17.18
CA ASN A 92 -0.39 1.88 17.74
C ASN A 92 -0.94 0.65 17.00
N ASN A 93 -0.27 -0.50 17.14
CA ASN A 93 -0.68 -1.79 16.58
C ASN A 93 -1.03 -1.72 15.08
N ILE A 94 -0.14 -1.10 14.31
CA ILE A 94 -0.34 -0.84 12.87
C ILE A 94 -0.51 -2.18 12.16
N LEU A 95 -1.61 -2.36 11.44
CA LEU A 95 -1.87 -3.55 10.64
C LEU A 95 -1.12 -3.49 9.32
N GLY A 96 -1.07 -2.32 8.69
CA GLY A 96 -0.30 -2.09 7.49
C GLY A 96 -0.13 -0.62 7.13
N PHE A 97 0.48 -0.38 5.98
CA PHE A 97 0.65 0.96 5.44
C PHE A 97 0.65 0.98 3.90
N LYS A 98 0.40 2.16 3.33
CA LYS A 98 0.52 2.45 1.89
C LYS A 98 1.43 3.67 1.69
N PHE A 99 2.41 3.55 0.79
CA PHE A 99 3.43 4.57 0.54
C PHE A 99 3.73 4.69 -0.97
N ASN A 100 3.71 5.91 -1.50
CA ASN A 100 4.10 6.20 -2.90
C ASN A 100 5.20 7.27 -3.01
N GLY A 101 5.98 7.48 -1.95
CA GLY A 101 7.04 8.49 -1.93
C GLY A 101 6.59 9.92 -1.61
N LYS A 102 5.31 10.26 -1.83
CA LYS A 102 4.73 11.55 -1.42
C LYS A 102 3.80 11.39 -0.22
N HIS A 103 2.92 10.40 -0.26
CA HIS A 103 1.95 10.17 0.79
C HIS A 103 2.26 8.86 1.51
N LEU A 104 2.11 8.86 2.84
CA LEU A 104 2.19 7.69 3.69
C LEU A 104 0.89 7.58 4.48
N VAL A 105 0.19 6.47 4.31
CA VAL A 105 -0.99 6.12 5.11
C VAL A 105 -0.66 4.91 5.96
N THR A 106 -0.91 4.98 7.26
CA THR A 106 -0.88 3.85 8.19
C THR A 106 -2.29 3.56 8.66
N TYR A 107 -2.57 2.32 9.05
CA TYR A 107 -3.85 1.96 9.62
C TYR A 107 -3.68 0.86 10.66
N ASN A 108 -4.56 0.87 11.65
CA ASN A 108 -4.77 -0.25 12.58
C ASN A 108 -6.20 -0.76 12.42
N SER A 109 -6.71 -1.52 13.38
CA SER A 109 -8.06 -2.11 13.30
C SER A 109 -9.19 -1.09 13.25
N ASN A 110 -9.00 0.17 13.69
CA ASN A 110 -10.12 1.12 13.85
C ASN A 110 -9.77 2.56 13.46
N SER A 111 -8.56 2.80 12.98
CA SER A 111 -8.09 4.14 12.66
C SER A 111 -7.20 4.11 11.42
N VAL A 112 -7.30 5.16 10.62
CA VAL A 112 -6.39 5.47 9.52
C VAL A 112 -5.68 6.77 9.86
N ALA A 113 -4.38 6.84 9.58
CA ALA A 113 -3.60 8.06 9.68
C ALA A 113 -2.86 8.34 8.37
N LEU A 114 -2.94 9.58 7.91
CA LEU A 114 -2.28 10.10 6.72
C LEU A 114 -1.19 11.09 7.15
N LEU A 115 0.05 10.86 6.74
CA LEU A 115 1.10 11.85 6.81
C LEU A 115 0.93 12.82 5.64
N ASP A 116 0.54 14.05 5.97
CA ASP A 116 0.54 15.15 5.04
C ASP A 116 1.95 15.75 4.95
N THR A 117 2.65 15.49 3.85
CA THR A 117 4.02 15.98 3.66
C THR A 117 4.11 17.47 3.40
N ASP A 118 3.03 18.11 2.97
CA ASP A 118 3.06 19.54 2.65
C ASP A 118 3.16 20.38 3.95
N ILE A 119 2.55 19.91 5.04
CA ILE A 119 2.60 20.54 6.37
C ILE A 119 3.36 19.70 7.41
N ASN A 120 3.92 18.57 6.99
CA ASN A 120 4.62 17.60 7.84
C ASN A 120 3.84 17.21 9.11
N LYS A 121 2.54 16.93 8.96
CA LYS A 121 1.62 16.60 10.07
C LYS A 121 0.87 15.32 9.80
N TRP A 122 0.64 14.54 10.85
CA TRP A 122 -0.27 13.41 10.80
C TRP A 122 -1.70 13.87 11.01
N LEU A 123 -2.58 13.44 10.11
CA LEU A 123 -4.02 13.56 10.20
C LEU A 123 -4.57 12.16 10.46
N SER A 124 -5.58 12.00 11.31
CA SER A 124 -6.14 10.69 11.65
C SER A 124 -7.65 10.73 11.74
N VAL A 125 -8.30 9.64 11.36
CA VAL A 125 -9.73 9.42 11.51
C VAL A 125 -10.00 8.03 12.04
N ASN A 126 -10.98 7.93 12.93
CA ASN A 126 -11.47 6.65 13.44
C ASN A 126 -12.64 6.17 12.59
N THR A 127 -12.76 4.85 12.45
CA THR A 127 -13.87 4.18 11.80
C THR A 127 -14.77 3.55 12.84
N SER A 128 -16.08 3.48 12.55
CA SER A 128 -17.06 2.82 13.43
C SER A 128 -16.97 1.29 13.37
N LEU A 129 -16.35 0.75 12.32
CA LEU A 129 -16.14 -0.68 12.11
C LEU A 129 -14.66 -1.00 11.93
N GLU A 130 -14.33 -2.28 12.07
CA GLU A 130 -12.98 -2.80 11.91
C GLU A 130 -12.47 -2.60 10.46
N ILE A 131 -11.25 -2.10 10.30
CA ILE A 131 -10.57 -1.92 9.02
C ILE A 131 -9.87 -3.24 8.64
N LEU A 132 -10.16 -3.75 7.45
CA LEU A 132 -9.49 -4.92 6.87
C LEU A 132 -8.23 -4.53 6.09
N ASP A 133 -8.32 -3.51 5.24
CA ASP A 133 -7.19 -3.00 4.45
C ASP A 133 -7.43 -1.54 4.04
N VAL A 134 -6.35 -0.87 3.67
CA VAL A 134 -6.39 0.42 2.97
C VAL A 134 -5.79 0.25 1.59
N LEU A 135 -6.56 0.55 0.56
CA LEU A 135 -6.13 0.53 -0.84
C LEU A 135 -5.53 1.87 -1.23
N GLN A 136 -4.66 1.86 -2.23
CA GLN A 136 -4.07 3.06 -2.81
C GLN A 136 -4.16 2.97 -4.33
N THR A 137 -4.84 3.94 -4.96
CA THR A 137 -4.80 4.13 -6.41
C THR A 137 -3.84 5.25 -6.77
N THR A 138 -3.41 5.32 -8.03
CA THR A 138 -2.61 6.43 -8.53
C THR A 138 -2.99 6.74 -9.97
N ASN A 139 -3.18 8.01 -10.29
CA ASN A 139 -3.48 8.44 -11.65
C ASN A 139 -2.20 8.64 -12.49
N PHE A 140 -2.37 8.93 -13.78
CA PHE A 140 -1.22 9.17 -14.66
C PHE A 140 -0.41 10.42 -14.28
N LYS A 141 -0.98 11.35 -13.51
CA LYS A 141 -0.31 12.55 -12.99
C LYS A 141 0.49 12.28 -11.71
N GLY A 142 0.32 11.09 -11.11
CA GLY A 142 0.96 10.70 -9.85
C GLY A 142 0.17 11.09 -8.60
N ASP A 143 -1.03 11.65 -8.74
CA ASP A 143 -1.95 11.86 -7.62
C ASP A 143 -2.47 10.50 -7.17
N CYS A 144 -2.72 10.33 -5.88
CA CYS A 144 -3.23 9.09 -5.33
C CYS A 144 -4.52 9.32 -4.53
N ASN A 145 -5.43 8.37 -4.63
CA ASN A 145 -6.55 8.24 -3.69
C ASN A 145 -6.30 7.04 -2.77
N PHE A 146 -6.86 7.13 -1.57
CA PHE A 146 -6.85 6.03 -0.62
C PHE A 146 -8.28 5.61 -0.33
N TYR A 147 -8.49 4.30 -0.16
CA TYR A 147 -9.80 3.75 0.17
C TYR A 147 -9.67 2.82 1.35
N VAL A 148 -10.60 2.91 2.30
CA VAL A 148 -10.63 2.13 3.54
C VAL A 148 -11.68 1.04 3.39
N ASN A 149 -11.25 -0.21 3.42
CA ASN A 149 -12.12 -1.38 3.36
C ASN A 149 -12.45 -1.82 4.79
N LEU A 150 -13.73 -1.84 5.14
CA LEU A 150 -14.22 -2.23 6.45
C LEU A 150 -14.69 -3.69 6.47
N LYS A 151 -14.80 -4.27 7.66
CA LYS A 151 -15.16 -5.68 7.87
C LYS A 151 -16.55 -6.09 7.36
N ASP A 152 -17.47 -5.14 7.24
CA ASP A 152 -18.78 -5.35 6.64
C ASP A 152 -18.74 -5.36 5.08
N GLY A 153 -17.55 -5.24 4.49
CA GLY A 153 -17.33 -5.12 3.05
C GLY A 153 -17.56 -3.71 2.51
N SER A 154 -17.89 -2.73 3.36
CA SER A 154 -18.04 -1.34 2.92
C SER A 154 -16.68 -0.74 2.56
N LEU A 155 -16.62 -0.06 1.43
CA LEU A 155 -15.45 0.68 0.97
C LEU A 155 -15.70 2.18 1.06
N TYR A 156 -14.80 2.92 1.71
CA TYR A 156 -14.89 4.37 1.86
C TYR A 156 -13.69 5.06 1.24
N LYS A 157 -13.89 6.14 0.50
CA LYS A 157 -12.78 7.00 0.08
C LYS A 157 -12.28 7.83 1.27
N LEU A 158 -10.95 7.88 1.45
CA LEU A 158 -10.32 8.76 2.42
C LEU A 158 -10.16 10.16 1.81
N ASN A 159 -10.93 11.12 2.30
CA ASN A 159 -10.88 12.49 1.83
C ASN A 159 -10.02 13.34 2.77
N LYS A 160 -9.26 14.29 2.21
CA LYS A 160 -8.52 15.30 2.96
C LYS A 160 -9.17 16.66 2.75
N GLY A 161 -9.67 17.25 3.83
CA GLY A 161 -10.24 18.60 3.85
C GLY A 161 -9.49 19.48 4.82
N GLY A 162 -8.70 20.43 4.31
CA GLY A 162 -7.85 21.29 5.14
C GLY A 162 -6.91 20.47 6.04
N ASP A 163 -7.04 20.67 7.36
CA ASP A 163 -6.26 19.99 8.40
C ASP A 163 -6.95 18.74 8.97
N SER A 164 -7.85 18.12 8.21
CA SER A 164 -8.60 16.93 8.63
C SER A 164 -8.71 15.91 7.51
N ILE A 165 -8.96 14.67 7.90
CA ILE A 165 -9.34 13.59 6.97
C ILE A 165 -10.67 12.99 7.42
N ASP A 166 -11.46 12.51 6.45
CA ASP A 166 -12.71 11.80 6.70
C ASP A 166 -12.85 10.54 5.83
N CYS A 167 -13.73 9.63 6.26
CA CYS A 167 -14.10 8.41 5.55
C CYS A 167 -15.62 8.38 5.35
N ASN A 168 -16.19 9.38 4.68
CA ASN A 168 -17.65 9.53 4.59
C ASN A 168 -18.23 9.11 3.24
N GLU A 169 -17.42 9.05 2.20
CA GLU A 169 -17.86 8.69 0.85
C GLU A 169 -17.88 7.17 0.69
N LYS A 170 -19.03 6.56 1.00
CA LYS A 170 -19.26 5.12 0.82
C LYS A 170 -19.40 4.80 -0.66
N MET A 171 -18.59 3.86 -1.15
CA MET A 171 -18.70 3.32 -2.49
C MET A 171 -19.82 2.28 -2.54
N THR A 172 -20.66 2.37 -3.57
CA THR A 172 -21.71 1.38 -3.82
C THR A 172 -21.08 0.13 -4.44
N LEU A 173 -21.14 -0.99 -3.71
CA LEU A 173 -20.82 -2.32 -4.24
C LEU A 173 -22.13 -3.06 -4.54
N PRO A 174 -22.16 -3.95 -5.56
CA PRO A 174 -23.34 -4.76 -5.83
C PRO A 174 -23.67 -5.69 -4.65
N GLN A 175 -24.96 -6.02 -4.49
CA GLN A 175 -25.42 -6.89 -3.41
C GLN A 175 -25.40 -8.40 -3.75
N ASP A 176 -25.07 -8.76 -4.99
CA ASP A 176 -25.21 -10.14 -5.50
C ASP A 176 -24.01 -11.05 -5.18
N GLY A 177 -23.50 -11.01 -3.95
CA GLY A 177 -22.43 -11.91 -3.51
C GLY A 177 -21.63 -11.41 -2.31
N GLU A 178 -20.56 -12.15 -2.00
CA GLU A 178 -19.55 -11.75 -1.01
C GLU A 178 -18.37 -11.07 -1.71
N LEU A 179 -17.93 -9.93 -1.19
CA LEU A 179 -16.75 -9.23 -1.69
C LEU A 179 -15.49 -10.06 -1.40
N ALA A 180 -14.85 -10.60 -2.44
CA ALA A 180 -13.62 -11.37 -2.27
C ALA A 180 -12.40 -10.45 -2.14
N THR A 181 -12.26 -9.47 -3.03
CA THR A 181 -11.15 -8.52 -2.96
C THR A 181 -11.44 -7.27 -3.80
N ILE A 182 -10.63 -6.24 -3.57
CA ILE A 182 -10.62 -4.99 -4.30
C ILE A 182 -9.18 -4.68 -4.67
N ILE A 183 -8.95 -4.22 -5.90
CA ILE A 183 -7.64 -3.82 -6.39
C ILE A 183 -7.70 -2.43 -7.02
N SER A 184 -6.55 -1.76 -7.02
CA SER A 184 -6.37 -0.51 -7.75
C SER A 184 -6.03 -0.79 -9.21
N GLY A 185 -6.73 -0.12 -10.12
CA GLY A 185 -6.45 -0.08 -11.55
C GLY A 185 -5.56 1.08 -11.96
N LEU A 186 -5.53 1.36 -13.26
CA LEU A 186 -4.90 2.55 -13.82
C LEU A 186 -5.85 3.76 -13.67
N ASP A 187 -5.29 4.96 -13.63
CA ASP A 187 -6.05 6.21 -13.67
C ASP A 187 -7.17 6.36 -12.62
N ASN A 188 -6.85 6.08 -11.35
CA ASN A 188 -7.80 6.11 -10.23
C ASN A 188 -8.95 5.09 -10.31
N GLU A 189 -8.92 4.15 -11.26
CA GLU A 189 -9.90 3.07 -11.26
C GLU A 189 -9.69 2.15 -10.06
N VAL A 190 -10.79 1.64 -9.53
CA VAL A 190 -10.81 0.59 -8.51
C VAL A 190 -11.68 -0.54 -9.06
N TYR A 191 -11.18 -1.75 -8.96
CA TYR A 191 -11.86 -2.96 -9.41
C TYR A 191 -12.16 -3.84 -8.21
N TYR A 192 -13.30 -4.52 -8.25
CA TYR A 192 -13.67 -5.52 -7.25
C TYR A 192 -14.00 -6.84 -7.94
N ILE A 193 -13.98 -7.89 -7.13
CA ILE A 193 -14.44 -9.23 -7.53
C ILE A 193 -15.34 -9.77 -6.43
N MET A 194 -16.49 -10.32 -6.84
CA MET A 194 -17.48 -10.93 -5.95
C MET A 194 -17.46 -12.46 -6.11
N ILE A 195 -17.69 -13.19 -5.03
CA ILE A 195 -17.99 -14.63 -5.06
C ILE A 195 -19.53 -14.79 -5.13
N PRO A 196 -20.05 -15.65 -6.02
CA PRO A 196 -19.33 -16.61 -6.88
C PRO A 196 -18.99 -16.11 -8.29
N LEU A 197 -19.31 -14.86 -8.65
CA LEU A 197 -19.19 -14.36 -10.03
C LEU A 197 -17.75 -14.43 -10.59
N GLN A 198 -16.73 -14.22 -9.75
CA GLN A 198 -15.30 -14.30 -10.11
C GLN A 198 -14.89 -13.43 -11.32
N GLU A 199 -15.60 -12.33 -11.56
CA GLU A 199 -15.29 -11.37 -12.62
C GLU A 199 -14.83 -10.03 -12.02
N TRP A 200 -13.77 -9.45 -12.59
CA TRP A 200 -13.34 -8.09 -12.26
C TRP A 200 -14.31 -7.07 -12.83
N LYS A 201 -14.86 -6.23 -11.96
CA LYS A 201 -15.74 -5.12 -12.35
C LYS A 201 -15.22 -3.80 -11.81
N PRO A 202 -15.30 -2.70 -12.57
CA PRO A 202 -14.96 -1.38 -12.06
C PRO A 202 -16.00 -0.92 -11.03
N ILE A 203 -15.57 -0.18 -10.01
CA ILE A 203 -16.48 0.53 -9.11
C ILE A 203 -16.97 1.78 -9.83
N GLU A 204 -18.26 1.83 -10.15
CA GLU A 204 -18.90 2.98 -10.79
C GLU A 204 -19.00 4.16 -9.81
N GLY A 205 -18.93 5.40 -10.33
CA GLY A 205 -19.02 6.63 -9.54
C GLY A 205 -17.68 7.24 -9.09
N LEU A 206 -16.53 6.66 -9.47
CA LEU A 206 -15.19 7.19 -9.16
C LEU A 206 -14.67 8.26 -10.11
N VAL A 207 -15.36 8.51 -11.23
CA VAL A 207 -14.97 9.49 -12.24
C VAL A 207 -15.82 10.75 -12.07
N GLN A 208 -15.29 11.74 -11.35
CA GLN A 208 -15.67 13.15 -11.45
C GLN A 208 -14.42 14.03 -11.44
#